data_AF-A0A960X2V1-F1
#
_entry.id   AF-A0A960X2V1-F1
#
_cell.length_a   1.000
_cell.length_b   1.000
_cell.length_c   1.000
_cell.angle_alpha   90.00
_cell.angle_beta   90.00
_cell.angle_gamma   90.00
#
_symmetry.space_group_name_H-M   'P 1'
#
loop_
_entity.id
_entity.type
_entity.pdbx_description
1 polymer ?
#
loop_
_entity_poly.entity_id
_entity_poly.type
_entity_poly.pdbx_seq_one_letter_code
_entity_poly.pdbx_strand_id
1 'polypeptide(L)'
;MDNTASSVNSGATEPFGEHAERRRPDKRLQVLEGALRQALENGVQVPEAFAAYCAEAFARGDLIDRAVEFLLELFGEDEAELARLVRVPDLVTELAHGGAALTCTVASHWNANGEAARMAHLADMVRSAHVQMKSPHAVEVMLVLSASLGITRPSRARSLLGIASLRATPGEHDEALRQARQWVAAGEVVEDSPVEERVFWDQRLRHRSRSYTWETVDERRALAHLVERLDPGCAVGPLFQSVVPGCWWDLLQKLHYDEVARSKAENASVVLVDPSVPPEGDTAPDPAAIIAADRPSHLLTAQQPLVSPPSLGFVPPRRWPVFVLGLVIGGLIVGGLKYFQESGSQKGAARGTPAAVKAIPVSQAASPGMAKVTGDWCEDEAERLRGEVVDPGMLELIKSGNWSEHELYLRGQTTRLPQGSSQYLTVVRLLHLDLPQDPETRRMLPRLLALTGVNASTVELWKHVEGKSKELKDGIRQVVTEVLETQGGAVPEDLRKGLAELARE
;
A
#
# COMPACT_ATOMS: atom_id res chain seq x y z
N MET A 1 -70.60 -45.19 -9.56
CA MET A 1 -69.89 -46.43 -9.22
C MET A 1 -68.45 -46.06 -8.94
N ASP A 2 -68.11 -46.12 -7.65
CA ASP A 2 -66.83 -46.40 -7.00
C ASP A 2 -65.58 -45.63 -7.44
N ASN A 3 -65.08 -44.68 -6.63
CA ASN A 3 -64.20 -44.86 -5.45
C ASN A 3 -62.76 -45.30 -5.80
N THR A 4 -61.81 -44.40 -5.57
CA THR A 4 -60.53 -44.51 -4.80
C THR A 4 -59.52 -43.52 -5.37
N ALA A 5 -59.32 -42.34 -4.75
CA ALA A 5 -58.42 -42.09 -3.62
C ALA A 5 -56.98 -42.57 -3.89
N SER A 6 -56.13 -41.68 -4.41
CA SER A 6 -54.67 -41.85 -4.35
C SER A 6 -54.07 -40.67 -3.58
N SER A 7 -53.34 -41.08 -2.55
CA SER A 7 -52.81 -40.30 -1.45
C SER A 7 -51.75 -39.30 -1.87
N VAL A 8 -51.83 -38.13 -1.24
CA VAL A 8 -50.76 -37.15 -1.03
C VAL A 8 -49.56 -37.86 -0.41
N ASN A 9 -48.37 -37.67 -1.00
CA ASN A 9 -47.10 -38.07 -0.39
C ASN A 9 -46.30 -36.77 -0.15
N SER A 10 -46.58 -36.12 0.98
CA SER A 10 -45.77 -35.02 1.51
C SER A 10 -44.47 -35.62 2.04
N GLY A 11 -43.43 -35.62 1.21
CA GLY A 11 -42.05 -35.83 1.66
C GLY A 11 -41.62 -34.65 2.53
N ALA A 12 -41.74 -34.81 3.84
CA ALA A 12 -41.11 -33.94 4.82
C ALA A 12 -39.58 -34.13 4.73
N THR A 13 -38.91 -33.26 3.97
CA THR A 13 -37.47 -33.05 4.09
C THR A 13 -37.20 -32.43 5.46
N GLU A 14 -36.67 -33.24 6.38
CA GLU A 14 -36.15 -32.81 7.67
C GLU A 14 -35.08 -31.71 7.48
N PRO A 15 -35.16 -30.59 8.20
CA PRO A 15 -34.10 -29.59 8.18
C PRO A 15 -32.98 -30.02 9.12
N PHE A 16 -31.81 -30.33 8.53
CA PHE A 16 -30.48 -30.00 9.06
C PHE A 16 -30.29 -30.11 10.59
N GLY A 17 -30.16 -31.35 11.08
CA GLY A 17 -29.63 -31.65 12.41
C GLY A 17 -28.11 -31.88 12.46
N GLU A 18 -27.34 -31.51 11.43
CA GLU A 18 -25.96 -32.00 11.25
C GLU A 18 -24.83 -31.01 11.66
N HIS A 19 -25.16 -29.80 12.13
CA HIS A 19 -24.15 -28.80 12.54
C HIS A 19 -23.91 -28.69 14.06
N ALA A 20 -24.71 -29.35 14.90
CA ALA A 20 -24.60 -29.23 16.35
C ALA A 20 -23.65 -30.25 17.01
N GLU A 21 -23.33 -31.38 16.35
CA GLU A 21 -22.49 -32.44 16.96
C GLU A 21 -20.97 -32.28 16.75
N ARG A 22 -20.51 -31.32 15.94
CA ARG A 22 -19.06 -31.15 15.61
C ARG A 22 -18.25 -30.32 16.60
N ARG A 23 -18.77 -30.01 17.79
CA ARG A 23 -18.05 -29.22 18.81
C ARG A 23 -17.77 -30.01 20.08
N ARG A 24 -17.40 -31.30 19.98
CA ARG A 24 -16.69 -31.89 21.12
C ARG A 24 -15.28 -31.30 21.13
N PRO A 25 -14.91 -30.53 22.16
CA PRO A 25 -13.59 -29.95 22.21
C PRO A 25 -12.55 -31.07 22.24
N ASP A 26 -11.58 -31.00 21.34
CA ASP A 26 -10.46 -31.90 21.38
C ASP A 26 -9.68 -31.65 22.68
N LYS A 27 -9.74 -32.62 23.60
CA LYS A 27 -9.09 -32.53 24.90
C LYS A 27 -7.59 -32.30 24.77
N ARG A 28 -6.96 -32.86 23.73
CA ARG A 28 -5.52 -32.71 23.51
C ARG A 28 -5.18 -31.29 23.08
N LEU A 29 -5.96 -30.72 22.16
CA LEU A 29 -5.77 -29.33 21.73
C LEU A 29 -5.95 -28.36 22.91
N GLN A 30 -6.96 -28.57 23.76
CA GLN A 30 -7.18 -27.75 24.94
C GLN A 30 -6.02 -27.79 25.95
N VAL A 31 -5.40 -28.95 26.14
CA VAL A 31 -4.19 -29.06 27.00
C VAL A 31 -3.05 -28.24 26.41
N LEU A 32 -2.87 -28.27 25.08
CA LEU A 32 -1.84 -27.47 24.39
C LEU A 32 -2.15 -25.96 24.41
N GLU A 33 -3.42 -25.57 24.28
CA GLU A 33 -3.87 -24.16 24.44
C GLU A 33 -3.49 -23.64 25.84
N GLY A 34 -3.80 -24.43 26.88
CA GLY A 34 -3.44 -24.10 28.26
C GLY A 34 -1.93 -24.03 28.49
N ALA A 35 -1.17 -24.97 27.92
CA ALA A 35 0.28 -24.99 28.01
C ALA A 35 0.92 -23.77 27.31
N LEU A 36 0.40 -23.35 26.15
CA LEU A 36 0.90 -22.18 25.43
C LEU A 36 0.59 -20.89 26.20
N ARG A 37 -0.62 -20.73 26.75
CA ARG A 37 -0.98 -19.59 27.62
C ARG A 37 -0.04 -19.52 28.82
N GLN A 38 0.16 -20.64 29.51
CA GLN A 38 1.06 -20.72 30.66
C GLN A 38 2.52 -20.41 30.28
N ALA A 39 2.99 -20.86 29.11
CA ALA A 39 4.33 -20.57 28.63
C ALA A 39 4.52 -19.06 28.37
N LEU A 40 3.52 -18.40 27.77
CA LEU A 40 3.53 -16.94 27.54
C LEU A 40 3.50 -16.15 28.85
N GLU A 41 2.63 -16.52 29.79
CA GLU A 41 2.52 -15.86 31.10
C GLU A 41 3.83 -15.93 31.89
N ASN A 42 4.54 -17.08 31.80
CA ASN A 42 5.80 -17.28 32.50
C ASN A 42 7.03 -16.81 31.69
N GLY A 43 6.88 -16.57 30.37
CA GLY A 43 7.98 -16.27 29.46
C GLY A 43 8.98 -17.42 29.25
N VAL A 44 8.58 -18.67 29.50
CA VAL A 44 9.47 -19.85 29.48
C VAL A 44 8.96 -20.86 28.45
N GLN A 45 9.86 -21.33 27.57
CA GLN A 45 9.57 -22.35 26.54
C GLN A 45 8.43 -22.00 25.56
N VAL A 46 8.21 -20.70 25.31
CA VAL A 46 7.19 -20.23 24.37
C VAL A 46 7.36 -20.84 22.97
N PRO A 47 8.57 -20.89 22.36
CA PRO A 47 8.73 -21.47 21.03
C PRO A 47 8.36 -22.96 20.97
N GLU A 48 8.73 -23.73 21.98
CA GLU A 48 8.44 -25.16 22.06
C GLU A 48 6.93 -25.43 22.24
N ALA A 49 6.28 -24.69 23.14
CA ALA A 49 4.84 -24.80 23.36
C ALA A 49 4.06 -24.38 22.11
N PHE A 50 4.48 -23.32 21.44
CA PHE A 50 3.89 -22.83 20.20
C PHE A 50 4.02 -23.86 19.08
N ALA A 51 5.23 -24.41 18.88
CA ALA A 51 5.48 -25.42 17.86
C ALA A 51 4.67 -26.71 18.11
N ALA A 52 4.54 -27.14 19.36
CA ALA A 52 3.73 -28.29 19.73
C ALA A 52 2.23 -28.06 19.45
N TYR A 53 1.73 -26.87 19.76
CA TYR A 53 0.36 -26.47 19.45
C TYR A 53 0.10 -26.47 17.93
N CYS A 54 0.93 -25.79 17.14
CA CYS A 54 0.78 -25.73 15.69
C CYS A 54 0.90 -27.11 15.04
N ALA A 55 1.81 -27.96 15.51
CA ALA A 55 1.96 -29.32 14.98
C ALA A 55 0.68 -30.16 15.14
N GLU A 56 -0.04 -30.02 16.26
CA GLU A 56 -1.30 -30.72 16.48
C GLU A 56 -2.47 -30.06 15.71
N ALA A 57 -2.56 -28.74 15.79
CA ALA A 57 -3.65 -27.97 15.19
C ALA A 57 -3.66 -28.04 13.66
N PHE A 58 -2.50 -27.86 13.01
CA PHE A 58 -2.38 -27.80 11.56
C PHE A 58 -2.21 -29.18 10.91
N ALA A 59 -1.95 -30.24 11.67
CA ALA A 59 -2.03 -31.61 11.16
C ALA A 59 -3.47 -32.04 10.82
N ARG A 60 -4.47 -31.30 11.34
CA ARG A 60 -5.89 -31.62 11.25
C ARG A 60 -6.68 -30.47 10.66
N GLY A 61 -7.06 -30.63 9.39
CA GLY A 61 -7.77 -29.59 8.64
C GLY A 61 -9.04 -29.06 9.30
N ASP A 62 -9.74 -29.88 10.08
CA ASP A 62 -10.96 -29.50 10.80
C ASP A 62 -10.73 -28.54 11.98
N LEU A 63 -9.49 -28.40 12.44
CA LEU A 63 -9.12 -27.59 13.62
C LEU A 63 -8.47 -26.26 13.26
N ILE A 64 -8.08 -26.03 12.00
CA ILE A 64 -7.25 -24.89 11.59
C ILE A 64 -7.95 -23.56 11.88
N ASP A 65 -9.21 -23.39 11.51
CA ASP A 65 -9.93 -22.11 11.70
C ASP A 65 -9.98 -21.72 13.18
N ARG A 66 -10.33 -22.67 14.05
CA ARG A 66 -10.35 -22.47 15.50
C ARG A 66 -8.96 -22.15 16.03
N ALA A 67 -7.93 -22.83 15.51
CA ALA A 67 -6.57 -22.62 15.97
C ALA A 67 -6.03 -21.26 15.58
N VAL A 68 -6.33 -20.81 14.36
CA VAL A 68 -6.00 -19.46 13.88
C VAL A 68 -6.70 -18.40 14.73
N GLU A 69 -7.99 -18.55 15.00
CA GLU A 69 -8.74 -17.64 15.89
C GLU A 69 -8.09 -17.55 17.28
N PHE A 70 -7.79 -18.69 17.90
CA PHE A 70 -7.10 -18.75 19.18
C PHE A 70 -5.74 -18.05 19.17
N LEU A 71 -4.92 -18.27 18.13
CA LEU A 71 -3.60 -17.63 18.02
C LEU A 71 -3.71 -16.11 17.85
N LEU A 72 -4.64 -15.64 17.01
CA LEU A 72 -4.85 -14.21 16.81
C LEU A 72 -5.39 -13.53 18.07
N GLU A 73 -6.28 -14.19 18.82
CA GLU A 73 -6.74 -13.68 20.12
C GLU A 73 -5.62 -13.65 21.17
N LEU A 74 -4.80 -14.71 21.22
CA LEU A 74 -3.74 -14.84 22.22
C LEU A 74 -2.61 -13.83 22.03
N PHE A 75 -2.29 -13.50 20.77
CA PHE A 75 -1.23 -12.57 20.40
C PHE A 75 -1.76 -11.21 19.92
N GLY A 76 -3.02 -10.87 20.20
CA GLY A 76 -3.68 -9.69 19.63
C GLY A 76 -2.94 -8.36 19.86
N GLU A 77 -2.19 -8.24 20.96
CA GLU A 77 -1.38 -7.06 21.28
C GLU A 77 0.11 -7.22 20.87
N ASP A 78 0.55 -8.42 20.49
CA ASP A 78 1.95 -8.76 20.19
C ASP A 78 2.07 -9.54 18.86
N GLU A 79 1.66 -8.89 17.77
CA GLU A 79 1.81 -9.43 16.41
C GLU A 79 3.28 -9.71 16.05
N ALA A 80 4.22 -8.99 16.68
CA ALA A 80 5.64 -9.14 16.43
C ALA A 80 6.16 -10.50 16.92
N GLU A 81 5.79 -10.90 18.13
CA GLU A 81 6.13 -12.21 18.67
C GLU A 81 5.43 -13.33 17.88
N LEU A 82 4.16 -13.15 17.51
CA LEU A 82 3.46 -14.11 16.64
C LEU A 82 4.19 -14.31 15.31
N ALA A 83 4.55 -13.23 14.64
CA ALA A 83 5.28 -13.27 13.37
C ALA A 83 6.71 -13.83 13.51
N ARG A 84 7.29 -13.79 14.71
CA ARG A 84 8.59 -14.41 15.02
C ARG A 84 8.47 -15.93 15.20
N LEU A 85 7.39 -16.39 15.82
CA LEU A 85 7.15 -17.80 16.17
C LEU A 85 6.56 -18.63 15.02
N VAL A 86 5.67 -18.04 14.22
CA VAL A 86 4.98 -18.72 13.14
C VAL A 86 5.95 -19.21 12.07
N ARG A 87 5.77 -20.46 11.63
CA ARG A 87 6.57 -21.07 10.57
C ARG A 87 5.82 -20.97 9.24
N VAL A 88 6.56 -20.76 8.15
CA VAL A 88 6.02 -20.71 6.79
C VAL A 88 5.17 -21.95 6.42
N PRO A 89 5.53 -23.20 6.79
CA PRO A 89 4.68 -24.35 6.51
C PRO A 89 3.29 -24.29 7.16
N ASP A 90 3.16 -23.68 8.34
CA ASP A 90 1.87 -23.56 9.03
C ASP A 90 0.96 -22.58 8.26
N LEU A 91 1.53 -21.47 7.75
CA LEU A 91 0.82 -20.51 6.87
C LEU A 91 0.36 -21.16 5.55
N VAL A 92 1.23 -21.94 4.93
CA VAL A 92 0.91 -22.67 3.69
C VAL A 92 -0.22 -23.67 3.93
N THR A 93 -0.23 -24.32 5.11
CA THR A 93 -1.28 -25.25 5.51
C THR A 93 -2.60 -24.53 5.75
N GLU A 94 -2.59 -23.34 6.37
CA GLU A 94 -3.76 -22.48 6.49
C GLU A 94 -4.39 -22.17 5.12
N LEU A 95 -3.57 -21.67 4.19
CA LEU A 95 -4.00 -21.32 2.82
C LEU A 95 -4.55 -22.51 2.05
N ALA A 96 -3.96 -23.70 2.23
CA ALA A 96 -4.44 -24.92 1.59
C ALA A 96 -5.83 -25.34 2.08
N HIS A 97 -6.19 -25.02 3.33
CA HIS A 97 -7.51 -25.27 3.91
C HIS A 97 -8.49 -24.11 3.70
N GLY A 98 -8.04 -23.03 3.08
CA GLY A 98 -8.86 -21.94 2.59
C GLY A 98 -9.00 -20.75 3.52
N GLY A 99 -8.42 -20.83 4.71
CA GLY A 99 -8.16 -19.68 5.58
C GLY A 99 -6.99 -18.84 5.08
N ALA A 100 -6.87 -17.61 5.59
CA ALA A 100 -5.75 -16.73 5.29
C ALA A 100 -5.47 -15.72 6.40
N ALA A 101 -6.22 -15.74 7.51
CA ALA A 101 -6.16 -14.68 8.52
C ALA A 101 -4.78 -14.62 9.21
N LEU A 102 -4.23 -15.77 9.62
CA LEU A 102 -2.90 -15.81 10.23
C LEU A 102 -1.81 -15.43 9.23
N THR A 103 -1.89 -15.97 8.01
CA THR A 103 -0.97 -15.64 6.91
C THR A 103 -0.96 -14.16 6.60
N CYS A 104 -2.14 -13.56 6.52
CA CYS A 104 -2.35 -12.15 6.30
C CYS A 104 -1.69 -11.30 7.41
N THR A 105 -1.98 -11.58 8.68
CA THR A 105 -1.37 -10.85 9.82
C THR A 105 0.16 -10.97 9.81
N VAL A 106 0.69 -12.20 9.70
CA VAL A 106 2.13 -12.45 9.76
C VAL A 106 2.86 -11.86 8.56
N ALA A 107 2.34 -12.02 7.34
CA ALA A 107 2.94 -11.45 6.13
C ALA A 107 2.90 -9.92 6.14
N SER A 108 1.85 -9.31 6.70
CA SER A 108 1.77 -7.85 6.90
C SER A 108 2.90 -7.36 7.80
N HIS A 109 3.11 -8.04 8.92
CA HIS A 109 4.17 -7.71 9.87
C HIS A 109 5.57 -7.88 9.25
N TRP A 110 5.83 -8.98 8.53
CA TRP A 110 7.10 -9.19 7.82
C TRP A 110 7.34 -8.12 6.75
N ASN A 111 6.31 -7.73 6.00
CA ASN A 111 6.41 -6.67 4.99
C ASN A 111 6.76 -5.32 5.65
N ALA A 112 6.08 -4.96 6.74
CA ALA A 112 6.33 -3.72 7.47
C ALA A 112 7.75 -3.65 8.07
N ASN A 113 8.33 -4.78 8.45
CA ASN A 113 9.70 -4.87 8.97
C ASN A 113 10.77 -5.14 7.89
N GLY A 114 10.39 -5.17 6.60
CA GLY A 114 11.33 -5.42 5.51
C GLY A 114 11.92 -6.84 5.51
N GLU A 115 11.24 -7.83 6.08
CA GLU A 115 11.66 -9.24 6.13
C GLU A 115 11.46 -9.96 4.78
N ALA A 116 12.00 -9.38 3.71
CA ALA A 116 11.82 -9.84 2.33
C ALA A 116 12.27 -11.30 2.12
N ALA A 117 13.23 -11.81 2.91
CA ALA A 117 13.66 -13.20 2.85
C ALA A 117 12.56 -14.18 3.29
N ARG A 118 11.82 -13.87 4.36
CA ARG A 118 10.70 -14.71 4.83
C ARG A 118 9.52 -14.64 3.87
N MET A 119 9.20 -13.45 3.37
CA MET A 119 8.18 -13.25 2.34
C MET A 119 8.51 -14.04 1.05
N ALA A 120 9.78 -14.03 0.63
CA ALA A 120 10.22 -14.83 -0.52
C ALA A 120 10.11 -16.34 -0.26
N HIS A 121 10.45 -16.80 0.96
CA HIS A 121 10.30 -18.20 1.33
C HIS A 121 8.82 -18.63 1.34
N LEU A 122 7.93 -17.80 1.88
CA LEU A 122 6.49 -18.02 1.82
C LEU A 122 5.99 -18.08 0.36
N ALA A 123 6.40 -17.13 -0.48
CA ALA A 123 6.07 -17.14 -1.90
C ALA A 123 6.53 -18.42 -2.62
N ASP A 124 7.76 -18.89 -2.34
CA ASP A 124 8.29 -20.13 -2.94
C ASP A 124 7.50 -21.37 -2.50
N MET A 125 7.08 -21.43 -1.23
CA MET A 125 6.27 -22.52 -0.70
C MET A 125 4.83 -22.49 -1.21
N VAL A 126 4.20 -21.31 -1.25
CA VAL A 126 2.86 -21.09 -1.83
C VAL A 126 2.86 -21.45 -3.32
N ARG A 127 3.89 -21.04 -4.06
CA ARG A 127 4.09 -21.44 -5.46
C ARG A 127 4.20 -22.95 -5.61
N SER A 128 4.86 -23.64 -4.70
CA SER A 128 5.01 -25.10 -4.76
C SER A 128 3.71 -25.83 -4.41
N ALA A 129 2.91 -25.29 -3.50
CA ALA A 129 1.66 -25.88 -3.02
C ALA A 129 0.39 -25.36 -3.73
N HIS A 130 0.51 -24.47 -4.72
CA HIS A 130 -0.63 -23.74 -5.32
C HIS A 130 -1.76 -24.63 -5.85
N VAL A 131 -1.45 -25.84 -6.34
CA VAL A 131 -2.44 -26.80 -6.87
C VAL A 131 -3.46 -27.22 -5.80
N GLN A 132 -3.05 -27.26 -4.53
CA GLN A 132 -3.91 -27.64 -3.41
C GLN A 132 -4.75 -26.48 -2.88
N MET A 133 -4.31 -25.23 -3.12
CA MET A 133 -4.94 -24.03 -2.59
C MET A 133 -6.08 -23.58 -3.51
N LYS A 134 -7.31 -24.05 -3.30
CA LYS A 134 -8.46 -23.70 -4.16
C LYS A 134 -9.19 -22.42 -3.76
N SER A 135 -8.89 -21.89 -2.57
CA SER A 135 -9.59 -20.74 -2.00
C SER A 135 -9.26 -19.43 -2.72
N PRO A 136 -10.24 -18.52 -2.91
CA PRO A 136 -9.99 -17.18 -3.45
C PRO A 136 -9.02 -16.39 -2.55
N HIS A 137 -9.05 -16.59 -1.23
CA HIS A 137 -8.12 -15.96 -0.30
C HIS A 137 -6.65 -16.29 -0.59
N ALA A 138 -6.37 -17.51 -1.07
CA ALA A 138 -5.02 -17.88 -1.46
C ALA A 138 -4.56 -17.12 -2.71
N VAL A 139 -5.46 -16.84 -3.65
CA VAL A 139 -5.16 -16.02 -4.83
C VAL A 139 -4.85 -14.58 -4.40
N GLU A 140 -5.65 -14.01 -3.51
CA GLU A 140 -5.43 -12.69 -2.95
C GLU A 140 -4.05 -12.58 -2.26
N VAL A 141 -3.70 -13.55 -1.42
CA VAL A 141 -2.38 -13.62 -0.77
C VAL A 141 -1.27 -13.72 -1.81
N MET A 142 -1.42 -14.52 -2.87
CA MET A 142 -0.43 -14.58 -3.95
C MET A 142 -0.24 -13.22 -4.65
N LEU A 143 -1.32 -12.47 -4.88
CA LEU A 143 -1.26 -11.13 -5.49
C LEU A 143 -0.56 -10.12 -4.58
N VAL A 144 -0.90 -10.13 -3.28
CA VAL A 144 -0.24 -9.28 -2.27
C VAL A 144 1.25 -9.60 -2.18
N LEU A 145 1.62 -10.89 -2.07
CA LEU A 145 3.03 -11.31 -2.04
C LEU A 145 3.76 -10.87 -3.31
N SER A 146 3.12 -10.95 -4.48
CA SER A 146 3.69 -10.48 -5.75
C SER A 146 3.92 -8.96 -5.72
N ALA A 147 2.97 -8.18 -5.19
CA ALA A 147 3.12 -6.73 -5.06
C ALA A 147 4.22 -6.33 -4.05
N SER A 148 4.32 -7.03 -2.91
CA SER A 148 5.35 -6.80 -1.89
C SER A 148 6.75 -7.16 -2.39
N LEU A 149 6.88 -8.25 -3.13
CA LEU A 149 8.17 -8.72 -3.64
C LEU A 149 8.54 -8.11 -5.00
N GLY A 150 7.63 -7.35 -5.63
CA GLY A 150 7.75 -6.86 -7.00
C GLY A 150 9.12 -6.27 -7.31
N ILE A 151 9.60 -5.36 -6.46
CA ILE A 151 10.89 -4.68 -6.67
C ILE A 151 12.07 -5.47 -6.10
N THR A 152 11.92 -6.02 -4.89
CA THR A 152 13.05 -6.66 -4.19
C THR A 152 13.41 -8.04 -4.76
N ARG A 153 12.43 -8.77 -5.31
CA ARG A 153 12.56 -10.13 -5.86
C ARG A 153 11.69 -10.29 -7.13
N PRO A 154 11.95 -9.52 -8.21
CA PRO A 154 11.07 -9.42 -9.39
C PRO A 154 10.77 -10.75 -10.05
N SER A 155 11.77 -11.63 -10.24
CA SER A 155 11.59 -12.91 -10.90
C SER A 155 10.62 -13.85 -10.14
N ARG A 156 10.67 -13.83 -8.80
CA ARG A 156 9.73 -14.58 -7.95
C ARG A 156 8.33 -13.97 -8.00
N ALA A 157 8.25 -12.65 -7.87
CA ALA A 157 6.99 -11.92 -7.92
C ALA A 157 6.26 -12.13 -9.27
N ARG A 158 6.99 -12.10 -10.39
CA ARG A 158 6.48 -12.42 -11.73
C ARG A 158 5.93 -13.84 -11.82
N SER A 159 6.68 -14.83 -11.32
CA SER A 159 6.23 -16.23 -11.32
C SER A 159 4.95 -16.43 -10.50
N LEU A 160 4.86 -15.78 -9.33
CA LEU A 160 3.70 -15.88 -8.45
C LEU A 160 2.49 -15.17 -9.05
N LEU A 161 2.69 -13.97 -9.63
CA LEU A 161 1.66 -13.22 -10.36
C LEU A 161 1.11 -14.03 -11.54
N GLY A 162 1.97 -14.74 -12.27
CA GLY A 162 1.55 -15.63 -13.36
C GLY A 162 0.53 -16.67 -12.89
N ILE A 163 0.82 -17.36 -11.78
CA ILE A 163 -0.10 -18.35 -11.19
C ILE A 163 -1.38 -17.69 -10.68
N ALA A 164 -1.27 -16.59 -9.95
CA ALA A 164 -2.43 -15.90 -9.38
C ALA A 164 -3.37 -15.36 -10.47
N SER A 165 -2.81 -14.81 -11.56
CA SER A 165 -3.59 -14.24 -12.66
C SER A 165 -4.45 -15.25 -13.40
N LEU A 166 -3.99 -16.51 -13.52
CA LEU A 166 -4.76 -17.60 -14.13
C LEU A 166 -5.95 -18.06 -13.27
N ARG A 167 -5.96 -17.68 -11.99
CA ARG A 167 -6.91 -18.16 -10.99
C ARG A 167 -7.78 -17.06 -10.39
N ALA A 168 -7.47 -15.81 -10.71
CA ALA A 168 -8.21 -14.66 -10.28
C ALA A 168 -9.60 -14.65 -10.91
N THR A 169 -10.62 -14.57 -10.05
CA THR A 169 -11.99 -14.28 -10.47
C THR A 169 -12.08 -12.83 -10.94
N PRO A 170 -12.59 -12.57 -12.17
CA PRO A 170 -12.86 -11.21 -12.65
C PRO A 170 -13.82 -10.46 -11.71
N GLY A 171 -13.58 -9.18 -11.48
CA GLY A 171 -14.37 -8.33 -10.58
C GLY A 171 -13.97 -8.44 -9.11
N GLU A 172 -13.65 -9.63 -8.60
CA GLU A 172 -13.22 -9.80 -7.20
C GLU A 172 -11.76 -9.36 -6.99
N HIS A 173 -10.87 -9.72 -7.92
CA HIS A 173 -9.42 -9.55 -7.75
C HIS A 173 -8.81 -8.45 -8.64
N ASP A 174 -9.63 -7.67 -9.35
CA ASP A 174 -9.15 -6.74 -10.39
C ASP A 174 -8.18 -5.70 -9.84
N GLU A 175 -8.49 -5.16 -8.65
CA GLU A 175 -7.64 -4.14 -8.01
C GLU A 175 -6.32 -4.72 -7.51
N ALA A 176 -6.37 -5.87 -6.83
CA ALA A 176 -5.16 -6.57 -6.37
C ALA A 176 -4.28 -7.01 -7.55
N LEU A 177 -4.89 -7.45 -8.66
CA LEU A 177 -4.19 -7.77 -9.92
C LEU A 177 -3.53 -6.54 -10.53
N ARG A 178 -4.25 -5.42 -10.62
CA ARG A 178 -3.74 -4.16 -11.15
C ARG A 178 -2.53 -3.69 -10.34
N GLN A 179 -2.64 -3.73 -9.01
CA GLN A 179 -1.56 -3.37 -8.11
C GLN A 179 -0.37 -4.32 -8.26
N ALA A 180 -0.58 -5.64 -8.23
CA ALA A 180 0.49 -6.61 -8.38
C ALA A 180 1.24 -6.46 -9.71
N ARG A 181 0.51 -6.24 -10.82
CA ARG A 181 1.08 -5.95 -12.14
C ARG A 181 1.94 -4.69 -12.13
N GLN A 182 1.44 -3.62 -11.52
CA GLN A 182 2.18 -2.35 -11.43
C GLN A 182 3.51 -2.53 -10.69
N TRP A 183 3.52 -3.20 -9.54
CA TRP A 183 4.73 -3.41 -8.74
C TRP A 183 5.70 -4.42 -9.36
N VAL A 184 5.19 -5.47 -9.99
CA VAL A 184 6.04 -6.39 -10.75
C VAL A 184 6.70 -5.64 -11.90
N ALA A 185 5.94 -4.90 -12.72
CA ALA A 185 6.48 -4.09 -13.82
C ALA A 185 7.52 -3.07 -13.35
N ALA A 186 7.30 -2.40 -12.20
CA ALA A 186 8.30 -1.51 -11.63
C ALA A 186 9.59 -2.25 -11.23
N GLY A 187 9.46 -3.49 -10.74
CA GLY A 187 10.58 -4.36 -10.43
C GLY A 187 11.35 -4.83 -11.67
N GLU A 188 10.70 -5.00 -12.82
CA GLU A 188 11.37 -5.39 -14.07
C GLU A 188 12.33 -4.30 -14.55
N VAL A 189 11.95 -3.03 -14.39
CA VAL A 189 12.82 -1.88 -14.71
C VAL A 189 14.15 -1.93 -13.94
N VAL A 190 14.14 -2.45 -12.72
CA VAL A 190 15.31 -2.50 -11.83
C VAL A 190 15.81 -3.93 -11.58
N GLU A 191 15.39 -4.91 -12.38
CA GLU A 191 15.67 -6.34 -12.12
C GLU A 191 17.17 -6.64 -12.11
N ASP A 192 17.89 -6.05 -13.06
CA ASP A 192 19.33 -6.19 -13.25
C ASP A 192 20.17 -5.27 -12.34
N SER A 193 19.53 -4.53 -11.41
CA SER A 193 20.25 -3.72 -10.43
C SER A 193 20.72 -4.56 -9.24
N PRO A 194 21.80 -4.16 -8.54
CA PRO A 194 22.22 -4.78 -7.29
C PRO A 194 21.07 -4.86 -6.26
N VAL A 195 21.15 -5.83 -5.33
CA VAL A 195 20.10 -6.05 -4.32
C VAL A 195 19.88 -4.80 -3.48
N GLU A 196 20.95 -4.11 -3.12
CA GLU A 196 20.95 -2.89 -2.31
C GLU A 196 20.20 -1.76 -3.03
N GLU A 197 20.41 -1.63 -4.34
CA GLU A 197 19.74 -0.64 -5.17
C GLU A 197 18.25 -0.96 -5.36
N ARG A 198 17.88 -2.24 -5.48
CA ARG A 198 16.46 -2.64 -5.51
C ARG A 198 15.76 -2.33 -4.19
N VAL A 199 16.40 -2.58 -3.05
CA VAL A 199 15.85 -2.20 -1.73
C VAL A 199 15.70 -0.69 -1.63
N PHE A 200 16.68 0.07 -2.13
CA PHE A 200 16.61 1.52 -2.23
C PHE A 200 15.41 1.99 -3.06
N TRP A 201 15.18 1.43 -4.24
CA TRP A 201 14.03 1.77 -5.08
C TRP A 201 12.70 1.36 -4.45
N ASP A 202 12.62 0.19 -3.83
CA ASP A 202 11.41 -0.28 -3.13
C ASP A 202 11.00 0.71 -2.03
N GLN A 203 11.97 1.16 -1.22
CA GLN A 203 11.71 2.14 -0.18
C GLN A 203 11.17 3.46 -0.75
N ARG A 204 11.75 3.98 -1.84
CA ARG A 204 11.34 5.28 -2.42
C ARG A 204 9.99 5.21 -3.10
N LEU A 205 9.76 4.21 -3.94
CA LEU A 205 8.51 4.07 -4.69
C LEU A 205 7.32 3.79 -3.77
N ARG A 206 7.55 3.17 -2.61
CA ARG A 206 6.51 3.03 -1.57
C ARG A 206 6.27 4.36 -0.85
N HIS A 207 7.32 5.10 -0.47
CA HIS A 207 7.21 6.34 0.31
C HIS A 207 7.32 7.62 -0.54
N ARG A 208 6.47 7.74 -1.58
CA ARG A 208 6.52 8.83 -2.58
C ARG A 208 6.42 10.24 -2.01
N SER A 209 5.75 10.40 -0.87
CA SER A 209 5.57 11.71 -0.22
C SER A 209 6.82 12.21 0.51
N ARG A 210 7.86 11.39 0.64
CA ARG A 210 9.10 11.76 1.33
C ARG A 210 10.01 12.56 0.40
N SER A 211 10.62 13.63 0.92
CA SER A 211 11.68 14.34 0.21
C SER A 211 12.99 13.55 0.23
N TYR A 212 13.65 13.48 -0.92
CA TYR A 212 14.93 12.80 -1.09
C TYR A 212 15.98 13.79 -1.60
N THR A 213 17.21 13.71 -1.07
CA THR A 213 18.27 14.69 -1.36
C THR A 213 19.02 14.42 -2.67
N TRP A 214 19.06 13.18 -3.19
CA TRP A 214 19.68 12.83 -4.49
C TRP A 214 21.14 13.32 -4.65
N GLU A 215 21.86 13.47 -3.54
CA GLU A 215 23.20 14.08 -3.44
C GLU A 215 24.32 13.07 -3.18
N THR A 216 23.97 11.87 -2.73
CA THR A 216 24.96 10.83 -2.43
C THR A 216 25.46 10.14 -3.70
N VAL A 217 26.62 9.49 -3.61
CA VAL A 217 27.19 8.74 -4.72
C VAL A 217 26.28 7.57 -5.12
N ASP A 218 25.68 6.90 -4.14
CA ASP A 218 24.81 5.75 -4.39
C ASP A 218 23.48 6.18 -5.03
N GLU A 219 22.90 7.30 -4.61
CA GLU A 219 21.71 7.88 -5.26
C GLU A 219 21.97 8.23 -6.73
N ARG A 220 23.09 8.89 -7.02
CA ARG A 220 23.48 9.22 -8.41
C ARG A 220 23.74 7.96 -9.24
N ARG A 221 24.35 6.92 -8.64
CA ARG A 221 24.55 5.63 -9.31
C ARG A 221 23.22 4.97 -9.65
N ALA A 222 22.27 4.95 -8.71
CA ALA A 222 20.92 4.41 -8.94
C ALA A 222 20.20 5.15 -10.06
N LEU A 223 20.29 6.49 -10.11
CA LEU A 223 19.75 7.27 -11.22
C LEU A 223 20.42 6.92 -12.55
N ALA A 224 21.74 6.76 -12.58
CA ALA A 224 22.46 6.40 -13.81
C ALA A 224 22.00 5.04 -14.36
N HIS A 225 21.87 4.02 -13.51
CA HIS A 225 21.32 2.72 -13.93
C HIS A 225 19.85 2.81 -14.39
N LEU A 226 19.05 3.69 -13.76
CA LEU A 226 17.66 3.87 -14.15
C LEU A 226 17.51 4.49 -15.55
N VAL A 227 18.40 5.41 -15.96
CA VAL A 227 18.38 6.03 -17.30
C VAL A 227 18.41 4.96 -18.41
N GLU A 228 19.22 3.92 -18.23
CA GLU A 228 19.44 2.90 -19.25
C GLU A 228 18.26 1.94 -19.42
N ARG A 229 17.31 1.92 -18.47
CA ARG A 229 16.27 0.88 -18.38
C ARG A 229 14.85 1.42 -18.35
N LEU A 230 14.66 2.64 -17.85
CA LEU A 230 13.34 3.22 -17.73
C LEU A 230 12.94 3.91 -19.03
N ASP A 231 11.96 3.32 -19.72
CA ASP A 231 11.20 4.02 -20.76
C ASP A 231 10.21 4.99 -20.09
N PRO A 232 10.31 6.32 -20.32
CA PRO A 232 9.37 7.30 -19.77
C PRO A 232 7.91 7.07 -20.21
N GLY A 233 7.69 6.41 -21.34
CA GLY A 233 6.37 6.08 -21.89
C GLY A 233 5.75 4.81 -21.30
N CYS A 234 6.49 4.02 -20.53
CA CYS A 234 5.96 2.78 -19.96
C CYS A 234 4.89 3.04 -18.88
N ALA A 235 4.04 2.06 -18.62
CA ALA A 235 2.93 2.17 -17.67
C ALA A 235 3.37 2.51 -16.23
N VAL A 236 4.61 2.18 -15.86
CA VAL A 236 5.18 2.47 -14.52
C VAL A 236 6.01 3.76 -14.49
N GLY A 237 6.21 4.44 -15.62
CA GLY A 237 6.93 5.71 -15.70
C GLY A 237 6.45 6.75 -14.68
N PRO A 238 5.14 7.00 -14.54
CA PRO A 238 4.61 7.95 -13.54
C PRO A 238 4.98 7.61 -12.09
N LEU A 239 5.19 6.32 -11.78
CA LEU A 239 5.61 5.89 -10.44
C LEU A 239 7.03 6.38 -10.14
N PHE A 240 7.96 6.22 -11.08
CA PHE A 240 9.33 6.71 -10.95
C PHE A 240 9.42 8.23 -11.02
N GLN A 241 8.65 8.87 -11.90
CA GLN A 241 8.56 10.33 -12.00
C GLN A 241 8.25 10.99 -10.66
N SER A 242 7.40 10.35 -9.85
CA SER A 242 6.99 10.89 -8.55
C SER A 242 8.09 10.92 -7.48
N VAL A 243 9.21 10.21 -7.67
CA VAL A 243 10.29 10.11 -6.67
C VAL A 243 11.62 10.71 -7.12
N VAL A 244 11.87 10.75 -8.43
CA VAL A 244 13.12 11.28 -9.00
C VAL A 244 13.11 12.81 -9.08
N PRO A 245 14.28 13.47 -9.21
CA PRO A 245 14.32 14.92 -9.44
C PRO A 245 13.62 15.29 -10.74
N GLY A 246 12.79 16.34 -10.73
CA GLY A 246 12.08 16.80 -11.93
C GLY A 246 13.01 17.12 -13.10
N CYS A 247 14.11 17.83 -12.85
CA CYS A 247 15.09 18.16 -13.89
C CYS A 247 15.76 16.92 -14.51
N TRP A 248 15.93 15.84 -13.72
CA TRP A 248 16.45 14.58 -14.23
C TRP A 248 15.42 13.88 -15.12
N TRP A 249 14.14 13.90 -14.72
CA TRP A 249 13.04 13.34 -15.50
C TRP A 249 12.88 14.03 -16.86
N ASP A 250 12.94 15.36 -16.88
CA ASP A 250 12.83 16.16 -18.12
C ASP A 250 13.97 15.81 -19.10
N LEU A 251 15.18 15.61 -18.59
CA LEU A 251 16.32 15.18 -19.40
C LEU A 251 16.13 13.76 -19.95
N LEU A 252 15.64 12.82 -19.13
CA LEU A 252 15.34 11.46 -19.58
C LEU A 252 14.29 11.45 -20.70
N GLN A 253 13.21 12.21 -20.54
CA GLN A 253 12.19 12.36 -21.57
C GLN A 253 12.77 12.91 -22.87
N LYS A 254 13.58 13.96 -22.78
CA LYS A 254 14.24 14.55 -23.95
C LYS A 254 15.13 13.54 -24.68
N LEU A 255 15.97 12.81 -23.94
CA LEU A 255 16.85 11.78 -24.51
C LEU A 255 16.05 10.71 -25.26
N HIS A 256 14.95 10.25 -24.66
CA HIS A 256 14.07 9.26 -25.29
C HIS A 256 13.41 9.80 -26.57
N TYR A 257 12.89 11.03 -26.56
CA TYR A 257 12.30 11.64 -27.76
C TYR A 257 13.34 11.85 -28.88
N ASP A 258 14.56 12.27 -28.54
CA ASP A 258 15.65 12.44 -29.50
C ASP A 258 16.06 11.10 -30.13
N GLU A 259 16.08 10.01 -29.35
CA GLU A 259 16.38 8.65 -29.83
C GLU A 259 15.27 8.10 -30.76
N VAL A 260 14.00 8.30 -30.40
CA VAL A 260 12.86 7.92 -31.26
C VAL A 260 12.88 8.73 -32.56
N ALA A 261 13.19 10.03 -32.49
CA ALA A 261 13.32 10.88 -33.67
C ALA A 261 14.47 10.43 -34.58
N ARG A 262 15.62 10.07 -34.01
CA ARG A 262 16.77 9.53 -34.75
C ARG A 262 16.44 8.20 -35.42
N SER A 263 15.84 7.27 -34.69
CA SER A 263 15.41 5.96 -35.21
C SER A 263 14.41 6.11 -36.36
N LYS A 264 13.50 7.08 -36.28
CA LYS A 264 12.54 7.37 -37.35
C LYS A 264 13.24 7.95 -38.59
N ALA A 265 14.22 8.82 -38.43
CA ALA A 265 14.99 9.39 -39.53
C ALA A 265 15.84 8.32 -40.25
N GLU A 266 16.49 7.44 -39.49
CA GLU A 266 17.27 6.32 -40.04
C GLU A 266 16.37 5.36 -40.82
N ASN A 267 15.23 4.95 -40.25
CA ASN A 267 14.27 4.08 -40.94
C ASN A 267 13.66 4.73 -42.20
N ALA A 268 13.43 6.04 -42.19
CA ALA A 268 12.96 6.76 -43.38
C ALA A 268 14.02 6.81 -44.50
N SER A 269 15.31 6.82 -44.16
CA SER A 269 16.40 6.84 -45.14
C SER A 269 16.64 5.48 -45.82
N VAL A 270 16.34 4.36 -45.14
CA VAL A 270 16.53 3.00 -45.68
C VAL A 270 15.46 2.60 -46.71
N VAL A 271 14.31 3.28 -46.75
CA VAL A 271 13.24 2.99 -47.72
C VAL A 271 13.49 3.64 -49.10
N LEU A 272 14.55 4.44 -49.26
CA LEU A 272 15.04 4.93 -50.55
C LEU A 272 16.04 3.94 -51.19
N VAL A 273 15.62 2.69 -51.39
CA VAL A 273 16.35 1.72 -52.24
C VAL A 273 15.71 1.70 -53.64
N ASP A 274 16.43 2.37 -54.54
CA ASP A 274 16.65 2.14 -55.97
C ASP A 274 15.45 1.70 -56.87
N PRO A 275 14.86 2.61 -57.66
CA PRO A 275 13.93 2.26 -58.75
C PRO A 275 14.61 1.63 -59.99
N SER A 276 15.85 1.17 -59.91
CA SER A 276 16.63 0.68 -61.05
C SER A 276 16.59 -0.85 -61.27
N VAL A 277 15.55 -1.54 -60.80
CA VAL A 277 15.27 -2.92 -61.28
C VAL A 277 14.39 -2.81 -62.53
N PRO A 278 14.93 -3.09 -63.74
CA PRO A 278 14.11 -3.14 -64.95
C PRO A 278 13.11 -4.30 -64.87
N PRO A 279 11.91 -4.17 -65.46
CA PRO A 279 10.95 -5.27 -65.54
C PRO A 279 11.51 -6.35 -66.48
N GLU A 280 12.07 -7.42 -65.92
CA GLU A 280 12.35 -8.63 -66.69
C GLU A 280 11.02 -9.32 -67.03
N GLY A 281 10.65 -9.18 -68.30
CA GLY A 281 10.34 -10.32 -69.17
C GLY A 281 9.11 -11.17 -68.84
N ASP A 282 8.05 -10.91 -69.60
CA ASP A 282 6.98 -11.86 -69.91
C ASP A 282 7.51 -13.30 -70.07
N THR A 283 7.18 -14.17 -69.13
CA THR A 283 7.15 -15.61 -69.39
C THR A 283 5.78 -16.14 -68.96
N ALA A 284 5.03 -16.60 -69.94
CA ALA A 284 3.67 -17.10 -69.81
C ALA A 284 3.56 -18.24 -68.77
N PRO A 285 2.46 -18.30 -67.99
CA PRO A 285 2.23 -19.41 -67.08
C PRO A 285 1.72 -20.64 -67.86
N ASP A 286 2.50 -21.72 -67.77
CA ASP A 286 2.12 -23.08 -68.16
C ASP A 286 1.03 -23.62 -67.19
N PRO A 287 -0.16 -24.04 -67.66
CA PRO A 287 -1.24 -24.51 -66.81
C PRO A 287 -1.11 -26.02 -66.54
N ALA A 288 -0.07 -26.46 -65.83
CA ALA A 288 0.03 -27.87 -65.41
C ALA A 288 1.00 -28.11 -64.23
N ALA A 289 0.77 -27.50 -63.06
CA ALA A 289 1.34 -28.01 -61.81
C ALA A 289 0.53 -27.54 -60.59
N ILE A 290 -0.60 -28.20 -60.37
CA ILE A 290 -1.22 -28.29 -59.04
C ILE A 290 -0.32 -29.24 -58.23
N ILE A 291 0.16 -28.82 -57.06
CA ILE A 291 0.25 -29.58 -55.80
C ILE A 291 1.17 -28.87 -54.78
N ALA A 292 0.58 -28.57 -53.61
CA ALA A 292 1.16 -28.46 -52.27
C ALA A 292 2.29 -27.46 -52.00
N ALA A 293 1.99 -26.42 -51.22
CA ALA A 293 2.62 -26.19 -49.92
C ALA A 293 1.98 -25.00 -49.18
N ASP A 294 1.34 -25.34 -48.06
CA ASP A 294 1.38 -24.67 -46.75
C ASP A 294 1.34 -23.13 -46.66
N ARG A 295 0.17 -22.62 -46.24
CA ARG A 295 -0.03 -21.28 -45.68
C ARG A 295 -0.38 -21.45 -44.19
N PRO A 296 0.31 -20.79 -43.24
CA PRO A 296 -0.27 -20.52 -41.94
C PRO A 296 -1.01 -19.17 -42.00
N SER A 297 -2.33 -19.24 -42.03
CA SER A 297 -3.21 -18.08 -41.86
C SER A 297 -3.28 -17.66 -40.38
N HIS A 298 -2.96 -16.40 -40.18
CA HIS A 298 -3.33 -15.57 -39.04
C HIS A 298 -4.85 -15.52 -38.79
N LEU A 299 -5.20 -15.25 -37.53
CA LEU A 299 -6.44 -14.62 -37.03
C LEU A 299 -7.74 -15.45 -37.05
N LEU A 300 -8.14 -15.90 -35.85
CA LEU A 300 -9.54 -16.04 -35.49
C LEU A 300 -9.84 -15.32 -34.18
N THR A 301 -10.37 -14.11 -34.35
CA THR A 301 -11.21 -13.40 -33.40
C THR A 301 -12.50 -14.19 -33.21
N ALA A 302 -12.73 -14.74 -32.01
CA ALA A 302 -14.03 -15.28 -31.62
C ALA A 302 -14.71 -14.29 -30.66
N GLN A 303 -15.68 -13.54 -31.18
CA GLN A 303 -16.71 -12.90 -30.36
C GLN A 303 -17.57 -14.00 -29.73
N GLN A 304 -17.74 -13.99 -28.41
CA GLN A 304 -18.76 -14.78 -27.74
C GLN A 304 -19.87 -13.88 -27.17
N PRO A 305 -21.14 -14.33 -27.25
CA PRO A 305 -22.30 -13.55 -26.85
C PRO A 305 -22.50 -13.52 -25.32
N LEU A 306 -22.89 -12.35 -24.84
CA LEU A 306 -23.32 -12.07 -23.48
C LEU A 306 -24.62 -12.84 -23.18
N VAL A 307 -24.58 -13.76 -22.21
CA VAL A 307 -25.79 -14.30 -21.55
C VAL A 307 -25.55 -14.24 -20.06
N SER A 308 -26.25 -13.33 -19.38
CA SER A 308 -26.20 -13.15 -17.92
C SER A 308 -27.16 -14.11 -17.22
N PRO A 309 -26.74 -14.88 -16.20
CA PRO A 309 -27.66 -15.54 -15.27
C PRO A 309 -27.96 -14.65 -14.05
N PRO A 310 -29.10 -14.88 -13.36
CA PRO A 310 -29.55 -14.03 -12.25
C PRO A 310 -28.71 -14.25 -10.98
N SER A 311 -28.38 -13.14 -10.34
CA SER A 311 -27.63 -13.03 -9.08
C SER A 311 -28.44 -13.57 -7.90
N LEU A 312 -27.99 -14.69 -7.31
CA LEU A 312 -28.37 -15.10 -5.95
C LEU A 312 -27.52 -14.31 -4.95
N GLY A 313 -28.20 -13.56 -4.07
CA GLY A 313 -27.57 -12.69 -3.07
C GLY A 313 -26.76 -13.49 -2.05
N PHE A 314 -25.44 -13.43 -2.19
CA PHE A 314 -24.49 -13.81 -1.16
C PHE A 314 -24.04 -12.52 -0.44
N VAL A 315 -24.27 -12.44 0.86
CA VAL A 315 -23.81 -11.32 1.70
C VAL A 315 -22.50 -11.75 2.34
N PRO A 316 -21.32 -11.30 1.86
CA PRO A 316 -20.07 -11.59 2.53
C PRO A 316 -19.94 -10.78 3.84
N PRO A 317 -19.23 -11.31 4.85
CA PRO A 317 -19.03 -10.63 6.13
C PRO A 317 -18.24 -9.31 5.99
N ARG A 318 -18.77 -8.30 6.67
CA ARG A 318 -18.61 -6.85 6.45
C ARG A 318 -17.26 -6.22 6.89
N ARG A 319 -16.13 -6.95 6.91
CA ARG A 319 -14.86 -6.46 7.50
C ARG A 319 -13.57 -6.61 6.66
N TRP A 320 -13.64 -7.20 5.47
CA TRP A 320 -12.44 -7.57 4.69
C TRP A 320 -11.79 -6.46 3.81
N PRO A 321 -12.52 -5.49 3.21
CA PRO A 321 -11.88 -4.52 2.31
C PRO A 321 -10.94 -3.51 3.01
N VAL A 322 -10.96 -3.44 4.34
CA VAL A 322 -10.04 -2.60 5.14
C VAL A 322 -8.63 -3.21 5.20
N PHE A 323 -8.50 -4.52 4.99
CA PHE A 323 -7.23 -5.24 5.15
C PHE A 323 -6.26 -5.08 3.97
N VAL A 324 -6.75 -5.15 2.72
CA VAL A 324 -5.93 -4.91 1.52
C VAL A 324 -5.38 -3.47 1.51
N LEU A 325 -6.19 -2.52 1.97
CA LEU A 325 -5.77 -1.14 2.17
C LEU A 325 -4.77 -1.04 3.35
N GLY A 326 -4.98 -1.78 4.44
CA GLY A 326 -4.13 -1.83 5.62
C GLY A 326 -2.74 -2.45 5.38
N LEU A 327 -2.58 -3.41 4.47
CA LEU A 327 -1.26 -3.99 4.16
C LEU A 327 -0.41 -3.06 3.28
N VAL A 328 -1.09 -2.33 2.38
CA VAL A 328 -0.46 -1.34 1.49
C VAL A 328 -0.16 -0.05 2.25
N ILE A 329 -0.99 0.37 3.22
CA ILE A 329 -0.80 1.58 4.03
C ILE A 329 -0.02 1.33 5.33
N GLY A 330 -0.23 0.20 6.00
CA GLY A 330 0.44 -0.14 7.26
C GLY A 330 1.96 -0.32 7.11
N GLY A 331 2.40 -0.84 5.97
CA GLY A 331 3.82 -0.85 5.60
C GLY A 331 4.42 0.56 5.41
N LEU A 332 3.60 1.56 5.04
CA LEU A 332 4.04 2.95 4.81
C LEU A 332 4.24 3.75 6.11
N ILE A 333 3.56 3.36 7.20
CA ILE A 333 3.58 4.12 8.46
C ILE A 333 4.68 3.60 9.40
N VAL A 334 4.82 2.28 9.55
CA VAL A 334 5.75 1.68 10.53
C VAL A 334 7.22 1.74 10.06
N GLY A 335 7.48 1.62 8.74
CA GLY A 335 8.83 1.73 8.18
C GLY A 335 9.45 3.13 8.29
N GLY A 336 8.64 4.19 8.36
CA GLY A 336 9.08 5.57 8.50
C GLY A 336 9.61 5.92 9.90
N LEU A 337 8.99 5.38 10.96
CA LEU A 337 9.36 5.68 12.35
C LEU A 337 10.65 4.97 12.79
N LYS A 338 10.88 3.72 12.37
CA LYS A 338 12.03 2.92 12.84
C LYS A 338 13.38 3.45 12.33
N TYR A 339 13.43 3.97 11.10
CA TYR A 339 14.67 4.53 10.52
C TYR A 339 15.12 5.83 11.23
N PHE A 340 14.20 6.63 11.76
CA PHE A 340 14.53 7.84 12.52
C PHE A 340 15.12 7.52 13.91
N GLN A 341 14.75 6.38 14.49
CA GLN A 341 15.27 5.96 15.79
C GLN A 341 16.71 5.42 15.70
N GLU A 342 17.10 4.79 14.58
CA GLU A 342 18.47 4.30 14.37
C GLU A 342 19.41 5.33 13.74
N SER A 343 18.91 6.29 12.96
CA SER A 343 19.75 7.32 12.33
C SER A 343 20.18 8.46 13.26
N GLY A 344 19.63 8.53 14.48
CA GLY A 344 19.91 9.59 15.46
C GLY A 344 21.12 9.37 16.37
N SER A 345 21.77 8.20 16.32
CA SER A 345 22.81 7.83 17.30
C SER A 345 24.18 7.56 16.66
N GLN A 346 24.75 8.57 16.01
CA GLN A 346 26.20 8.67 15.84
C GLN A 346 26.67 10.09 16.18
N LYS A 347 26.98 10.31 17.46
CA LYS A 347 27.86 11.40 17.89
C LYS A 347 28.76 10.97 19.04
N GLY A 348 30.03 10.75 18.69
CA GLY A 348 31.22 11.13 19.44
C GLY A 348 31.30 10.78 20.93
N ALA A 349 32.02 9.71 21.23
CA ALA A 349 32.61 9.51 22.55
C ALA A 349 33.63 10.61 22.87
N ALA A 350 33.34 11.41 23.91
CA ALA A 350 34.35 12.17 24.64
C ALA A 350 34.11 12.01 26.15
N ARG A 351 35.22 11.75 26.83
CA ARG A 351 35.38 11.27 28.20
C ARG A 351 35.34 12.44 29.18
N GLY A 352 34.55 12.36 30.25
CA GLY A 352 34.57 13.34 31.35
C GLY A 352 33.72 12.89 32.55
N THR A 353 34.36 12.82 33.71
CA THR A 353 33.96 12.26 35.01
C THR A 353 32.84 13.01 35.78
N PRO A 354 32.27 12.41 36.86
CA PRO A 354 30.95 12.75 37.41
C PRO A 354 31.01 13.80 38.53
N ALA A 355 29.93 14.59 38.66
CA ALA A 355 29.68 15.41 39.85
C ALA A 355 28.21 15.28 40.26
N ALA A 356 28.02 14.90 41.52
CA ALA A 356 26.76 14.66 42.19
C ALA A 356 25.96 15.95 42.42
N VAL A 357 24.64 15.93 42.17
CA VAL A 357 23.70 16.91 42.73
C VAL A 357 22.37 16.24 43.09
N LYS A 358 22.25 15.97 44.40
CA LYS A 358 21.15 16.32 45.31
C LYS A 358 19.70 16.31 44.78
N ALA A 359 18.94 15.32 45.27
CA ALA A 359 17.48 15.28 45.27
C ALA A 359 16.86 16.36 46.17
N ILE A 360 15.81 17.03 45.70
CA ILE A 360 14.87 17.91 46.42
C ILE A 360 13.48 17.73 45.76
N PRO A 361 12.36 17.82 46.52
CA PRO A 361 11.25 16.89 46.40
C PRO A 361 10.09 17.36 45.51
N VAL A 362 9.25 16.36 45.21
CA VAL A 362 7.92 16.45 44.59
C VAL A 362 7.02 17.41 45.38
N SER A 363 6.58 18.48 44.71
CA SER A 363 5.41 19.25 45.10
C SER A 363 4.32 19.01 44.05
N GLN A 364 3.28 18.28 44.45
CA GLN A 364 2.00 18.24 43.75
C GLN A 364 1.40 19.64 43.76
N ALA A 365 1.15 20.20 42.57
CA ALA A 365 0.38 21.42 42.40
C ALA A 365 -0.73 21.20 41.36
N ALA A 366 -1.91 21.64 41.77
CA ALA A 366 -3.18 21.78 41.07
C ALA A 366 -3.16 21.78 39.53
N SER A 367 -4.13 21.05 38.98
CA SER A 367 -4.53 21.03 37.57
C SER A 367 -4.79 22.45 37.05
N PRO A 368 -4.04 22.95 36.05
CA PRO A 368 -4.35 24.18 35.33
C PRO A 368 -5.14 23.87 34.06
N GLY A 369 -6.09 24.76 33.74
CA GLY A 369 -6.99 24.63 32.60
C GLY A 369 -6.28 24.38 31.26
N MET A 370 -6.90 23.51 30.46
CA MET A 370 -6.47 22.99 29.16
C MET A 370 -6.03 24.05 28.13
N ALA A 371 -6.42 25.32 28.29
CA ALA A 371 -6.10 26.39 27.35
C ALA A 371 -4.62 26.82 27.34
N LYS A 372 -3.85 26.56 28.41
CA LYS A 372 -2.40 26.89 28.44
C LYS A 372 -1.51 25.82 27.80
N VAL A 373 -1.93 24.55 27.81
CA VAL A 373 -1.11 23.44 27.32
C VAL A 373 -1.08 23.38 25.78
N THR A 374 -2.10 23.91 25.11
CA THR A 374 -2.17 23.95 23.64
C THR A 374 -1.32 25.03 22.98
N GLY A 375 -0.94 26.08 23.73
CA GLY A 375 -0.09 27.16 23.22
C GLY A 375 1.31 26.65 22.87
N ASP A 376 1.90 25.90 23.79
CA ASP A 376 3.27 25.38 23.70
C ASP A 376 3.45 24.48 22.46
N TRP A 377 2.50 23.58 22.18
CA TRP A 377 2.59 22.68 21.02
C TRP A 377 2.57 23.43 19.68
N CYS A 378 1.71 24.44 19.53
CA CYS A 378 1.59 25.16 18.26
C CYS A 378 2.85 25.96 17.93
N GLU A 379 3.50 26.53 18.95
CA GLU A 379 4.72 27.32 18.78
C GLU A 379 5.90 26.41 18.44
N ASP A 380 6.07 25.31 19.18
CA ASP A 380 7.11 24.30 18.94
C ASP A 380 7.01 23.70 17.53
N GLU A 381 5.80 23.32 17.10
CA GLU A 381 5.58 22.76 15.76
C GLU A 381 5.80 23.81 14.65
N ALA A 382 5.44 25.07 14.89
CA ALA A 382 5.69 26.15 13.94
C ALA A 382 7.20 26.42 13.79
N GLU A 383 7.96 26.40 14.89
CA GLU A 383 9.42 26.55 14.86
C GLU A 383 10.09 25.39 14.14
N ARG A 384 9.64 24.15 14.42
CA ARG A 384 10.11 22.95 13.73
C ARG A 384 9.89 23.04 12.21
N LEU A 385 8.67 23.39 11.78
CA LEU A 385 8.34 23.52 10.36
C LEU A 385 9.06 24.70 9.69
N ARG A 386 9.31 25.82 10.38
CA ARG A 386 10.11 26.92 9.84
C ARG A 386 11.52 26.49 9.45
N GLY A 387 12.12 25.55 10.21
CA GLY A 387 13.43 24.98 9.88
C GLY A 387 13.44 24.15 8.59
N GLU A 388 12.28 23.66 8.14
CA GLU A 388 12.12 22.85 6.92
C GLU A 388 11.75 23.69 5.68
N VAL A 389 11.29 24.93 5.86
CA VAL A 389 10.89 25.80 4.75
C VAL A 389 12.12 26.35 4.03
N VAL A 390 12.18 26.10 2.72
CA VAL A 390 13.32 26.47 1.87
C VAL A 390 13.41 27.97 1.60
N ASP A 391 12.28 28.69 1.59
CA ASP A 391 12.23 30.13 1.33
C ASP A 391 11.39 30.86 2.39
N PRO A 392 12.02 31.36 3.48
CA PRO A 392 11.31 32.11 4.51
C PRO A 392 10.79 33.46 4.00
N GLY A 393 11.41 34.05 2.96
CA GLY A 393 10.96 35.30 2.37
C GLY A 393 9.61 35.16 1.66
N MET A 394 9.40 34.02 0.99
CA MET A 394 8.11 33.69 0.38
C MET A 394 7.00 33.55 1.43
N LEU A 395 7.29 32.94 2.58
CA LEU A 395 6.30 32.79 3.65
C LEU A 395 5.86 34.15 4.20
N GLU A 396 6.81 35.04 4.49
CA GLU A 396 6.52 36.39 4.99
C GLU A 396 5.77 37.23 3.94
N LEU A 397 6.10 37.06 2.66
CA LEU A 397 5.34 37.69 1.57
C LEU A 397 3.88 37.24 1.58
N ILE A 398 3.62 35.92 1.63
CA ILE A 398 2.26 35.36 1.68
C ILE A 398 1.50 35.83 2.93
N LYS A 399 2.16 35.92 4.08
CA LYS A 399 1.53 36.37 5.34
C LYS A 399 1.10 37.84 5.30
N SER A 400 1.85 38.67 4.57
CA SER A 400 1.60 40.12 4.46
C SER A 400 0.71 40.51 3.28
N GLY A 401 0.60 39.66 2.25
CA GLY A 401 -0.23 39.89 1.07
C GLY A 401 -1.69 39.48 1.25
N ASN A 402 -2.47 39.68 0.19
CA ASN A 402 -3.87 39.26 0.11
C ASN A 402 -4.03 37.95 -0.70
N TRP A 403 -5.20 37.30 -0.56
CA TRP A 403 -5.51 36.06 -1.28
C TRP A 403 -5.32 36.20 -2.79
N SER A 404 -5.84 37.29 -3.39
CA SER A 404 -5.79 37.48 -4.85
C SER A 404 -4.38 37.57 -5.43
N GLU A 405 -3.42 38.10 -4.67
CA GLU A 405 -2.01 38.21 -5.08
C GLU A 405 -1.29 36.86 -5.02
N HIS A 406 -1.72 35.97 -4.13
CA HIS A 406 -1.02 34.72 -3.83
C HIS A 406 -1.82 33.45 -4.14
N GLU A 407 -3.01 33.55 -4.73
CA GLU A 407 -3.89 32.42 -5.03
C GLU A 407 -3.18 31.33 -5.84
N LEU A 408 -2.46 31.71 -6.91
CA LEU A 408 -1.74 30.74 -7.75
C LEU A 408 -0.67 29.98 -6.97
N TYR A 409 0.04 30.65 -6.06
CA TYR A 409 1.04 30.02 -5.19
C TYR A 409 0.39 29.11 -4.15
N LEU A 410 -0.64 29.61 -3.47
CA LEU A 410 -1.34 28.89 -2.41
C LEU A 410 -2.15 27.70 -2.94
N ARG A 411 -2.57 27.69 -4.20
CA ARG A 411 -3.16 26.52 -4.87
C ARG A 411 -2.13 25.54 -5.42
N GLY A 412 -0.85 25.86 -5.31
CA GLY A 412 0.24 25.05 -5.82
C GLY A 412 0.28 24.96 -7.35
N GLN A 413 -0.18 26.00 -8.03
CA GLN A 413 -0.21 26.10 -9.49
C GLN A 413 1.06 26.73 -10.06
N THR A 414 2.05 27.03 -9.21
CA THR A 414 3.35 27.56 -9.62
C THR A 414 4.42 26.46 -9.59
N THR A 415 5.42 26.59 -10.45
CA THR A 415 6.57 25.67 -10.49
C THR A 415 7.44 25.74 -9.23
N ARG A 416 7.37 26.84 -8.48
CA ARG A 416 8.14 27.03 -7.24
C ARG A 416 7.55 26.26 -6.06
N LEU A 417 6.23 26.08 -6.03
CA LEU A 417 5.55 25.43 -4.92
C LEU A 417 4.42 24.52 -5.46
N PRO A 418 4.74 23.46 -6.22
CA PRO A 418 3.72 22.66 -6.89
C PRO A 418 2.84 21.91 -5.88
N GLN A 419 1.55 21.81 -6.20
CA GLN A 419 0.57 21.11 -5.37
C GLN A 419 1.01 19.65 -5.15
N GLY A 420 1.03 19.20 -3.90
CA GLY A 420 1.45 17.85 -3.51
C GLY A 420 2.95 17.68 -3.23
N SER A 421 3.78 18.70 -3.48
CA SER A 421 5.15 18.69 -2.97
C SER A 421 5.18 18.76 -1.44
N SER A 422 6.20 18.19 -0.82
CA SER A 422 6.36 18.27 0.64
C SER A 422 6.49 19.72 1.12
N GLN A 423 7.20 20.56 0.38
CA GLN A 423 7.35 21.99 0.67
C GLN A 423 5.99 22.72 0.66
N TYR A 424 5.13 22.42 -0.32
CA TYR A 424 3.78 22.96 -0.36
C TYR A 424 2.99 22.61 0.91
N LEU A 425 3.03 21.34 1.33
CA LEU A 425 2.37 20.89 2.55
C LEU A 425 2.93 21.58 3.81
N THR A 426 4.26 21.70 3.91
CA THR A 426 4.93 22.40 5.02
C THR A 426 4.48 23.86 5.09
N VAL A 427 4.44 24.57 3.96
CA VAL A 427 3.99 25.97 3.91
C VAL A 427 2.52 26.10 4.31
N VAL A 428 1.63 25.28 3.74
CA VAL A 428 0.19 25.34 4.08
C VAL A 428 -0.05 25.02 5.55
N ARG A 429 0.64 24.02 6.12
CA ARG A 429 0.56 23.70 7.57
C ARG A 429 1.08 24.85 8.44
N LEU A 430 2.22 25.43 8.06
CA LEU A 430 2.80 26.55 8.80
C LEU A 430 1.87 27.76 8.79
N LEU A 431 1.16 28.03 7.70
CA LEU A 431 0.14 29.10 7.63
C LEU A 431 -1.09 28.85 8.51
N HIS A 432 -1.38 27.60 8.92
CA HIS A 432 -2.41 27.32 9.93
C HIS A 432 -1.92 27.61 11.35
N LEU A 433 -0.61 27.45 11.60
CA LEU A 433 -0.01 27.69 12.91
C LEU A 433 0.34 29.18 13.12
N ASP A 434 0.81 29.84 12.07
CA ASP A 434 1.20 31.25 12.01
C ASP A 434 0.36 31.97 10.95
N LEU A 435 -0.76 32.54 11.41
CA LEU A 435 -1.85 32.95 10.54
C LEU A 435 -1.49 34.17 9.66
N PRO A 436 -1.89 34.16 8.37
CA PRO A 436 -1.76 35.33 7.50
C PRO A 436 -2.68 36.47 7.95
N GLN A 437 -2.31 37.71 7.62
CA GLN A 437 -3.08 38.90 8.00
C GLN A 437 -4.44 38.95 7.30
N ASP A 438 -4.46 38.51 6.04
CA ASP A 438 -5.66 38.52 5.20
C ASP A 438 -6.73 37.52 5.71
N PRO A 439 -7.95 37.98 6.05
CA PRO A 439 -9.04 37.11 6.50
C PRO A 439 -9.50 36.11 5.43
N GLU A 440 -9.45 36.48 4.15
CA GLU A 440 -9.86 35.58 3.06
C GLU A 440 -8.90 34.40 2.93
N THR A 441 -7.60 34.68 2.96
CA THR A 441 -6.56 33.63 3.01
C THR A 441 -6.79 32.69 4.18
N ARG A 442 -7.02 33.21 5.40
CA ARG A 442 -7.31 32.39 6.59
C ARG A 442 -8.51 31.46 6.40
N ARG A 443 -9.57 31.95 5.75
CA ARG A 443 -10.77 31.16 5.44
C ARG A 443 -10.51 30.06 4.41
N MET A 444 -9.61 30.30 3.46
CA MET A 444 -9.30 29.36 2.37
C MET A 444 -8.28 28.28 2.75
N LEU A 445 -7.43 28.52 3.76
CA LEU A 445 -6.38 27.60 4.20
C LEU A 445 -6.85 26.16 4.48
N PRO A 446 -7.96 25.91 5.20
CA PRO A 446 -8.43 24.55 5.45
C PRO A 446 -8.76 23.80 4.16
N ARG A 447 -9.29 24.52 3.15
CA ARG A 447 -9.65 23.91 1.86
C ARG A 447 -8.40 23.47 1.10
N LEU A 448 -7.35 24.29 1.13
CA LEU A 448 -6.06 23.95 0.50
C LEU A 448 -5.46 22.68 1.10
N LEU A 449 -5.52 22.55 2.44
CA LEU A 449 -5.03 21.36 3.11
C LEU A 449 -5.90 20.13 2.81
N ALA A 450 -7.23 20.29 2.78
CA ALA A 450 -8.14 19.19 2.44
C ALA A 450 -7.99 18.67 1.00
N LEU A 451 -7.63 19.55 0.04
CA LEU A 451 -7.32 19.14 -1.34
C LEU A 451 -6.14 18.17 -1.43
N THR A 452 -5.26 18.17 -0.43
CA THR A 452 -4.11 17.25 -0.37
C THR A 452 -4.44 15.91 0.32
N GLY A 453 -5.66 15.79 0.84
CA GLY A 453 -6.13 14.64 1.61
C GLY A 453 -6.24 14.96 3.10
N VAL A 454 -7.39 14.62 3.68
CA VAL A 454 -7.61 14.74 5.12
C VAL A 454 -7.12 13.46 5.80
N ASN A 455 -6.16 13.60 6.72
CA ASN A 455 -5.61 12.50 7.52
C ASN A 455 -5.62 12.87 9.01
N ALA A 456 -5.16 11.95 9.88
CA ALA A 456 -5.17 12.14 11.33
C ALA A 456 -4.42 13.41 11.76
N SER A 457 -3.23 13.65 11.17
CA SER A 457 -2.44 14.84 11.48
C SER A 457 -3.11 16.15 11.05
N THR A 458 -3.89 16.16 9.97
CA THR A 458 -4.68 17.32 9.55
C THR A 458 -5.80 17.63 10.54
N VAL A 459 -6.50 16.60 11.02
CA VAL A 459 -7.57 16.74 12.02
C VAL A 459 -7.01 17.22 13.35
N GLU A 460 -5.89 16.66 13.80
CA GLU A 460 -5.19 17.09 15.01
C GLU A 460 -4.73 18.54 14.93
N LEU A 461 -4.09 18.92 13.82
CA LEU A 461 -3.72 20.32 13.56
C LEU A 461 -4.93 21.26 13.68
N TRP A 462 -6.04 20.93 13.02
CA TRP A 462 -7.27 21.74 13.07
C TRP A 462 -7.82 21.90 14.48
N LYS A 463 -7.83 20.83 15.30
CA LYS A 463 -8.24 20.91 16.71
C LYS A 463 -7.40 21.90 17.51
N HIS A 464 -6.11 21.98 17.22
CA HIS A 464 -5.20 22.91 17.91
C HIS A 464 -5.34 24.36 17.44
N VAL A 465 -5.66 24.59 16.16
CA VAL A 465 -5.68 25.95 15.58
C VAL A 465 -7.06 26.59 15.47
N GLU A 466 -8.15 25.83 15.62
CA GLU A 466 -9.51 26.34 15.45
C GLU A 466 -9.81 27.56 16.35
N GLY A 467 -9.24 27.60 17.56
CA GLY A 467 -9.42 28.72 18.48
C GLY A 467 -8.67 30.02 18.12
N LYS A 468 -7.76 30.00 17.13
CA LYS A 468 -6.86 31.14 16.85
C LYS A 468 -7.51 32.27 16.04
N SER A 469 -8.49 31.97 15.19
CA SER A 469 -9.17 32.96 14.36
C SER A 469 -10.57 32.48 13.98
N LYS A 470 -11.53 33.41 13.97
CA LYS A 470 -12.92 33.12 13.58
C LYS A 470 -12.99 32.68 12.11
N GLU A 471 -12.27 33.35 11.23
CA GLU A 471 -12.24 33.06 9.79
C GLU A 471 -11.69 31.65 9.50
N LEU A 472 -10.63 31.27 10.23
CA LEU A 472 -10.07 29.93 10.12
C LEU A 472 -11.05 28.87 10.64
N LYS A 473 -11.67 29.11 11.81
CA LYS A 473 -12.69 28.24 12.39
C LYS A 473 -13.87 28.01 11.43
N ASP A 474 -14.40 29.08 10.86
CA ASP A 474 -15.49 29.01 9.89
C ASP A 474 -15.06 28.24 8.62
N GLY A 475 -13.82 28.44 8.15
CA GLY A 475 -13.23 27.68 7.05
C GLY A 475 -13.09 26.18 7.34
N ILE A 476 -12.60 25.82 8.54
CA ILE A 476 -12.45 24.42 8.98
C ILE A 476 -13.83 23.75 8.99
N ARG A 477 -14.83 24.33 9.65
CA ARG A 477 -16.19 23.78 9.72
C ARG A 477 -16.81 23.59 8.34
N GLN A 478 -16.65 24.57 7.45
CA GLN A 478 -17.18 24.48 6.08
C GLN A 478 -16.58 23.28 5.33
N VAL A 479 -15.26 23.14 5.36
CA VAL A 479 -14.54 22.06 4.67
C VAL A 479 -14.83 20.70 5.30
N VAL A 480 -14.86 20.61 6.62
CA VAL A 480 -15.20 19.40 7.37
C VAL A 480 -16.60 18.91 6.99
N THR A 481 -17.58 19.83 6.90
CA THR A 481 -18.95 19.51 6.49
C THR A 481 -18.98 19.01 5.04
N GLU A 482 -18.30 19.69 4.12
CA GLU A 482 -18.18 19.29 2.70
C GLU A 482 -17.56 17.89 2.57
N VAL A 483 -16.50 17.58 3.33
CA VAL A 483 -15.83 16.27 3.32
C VAL A 483 -16.74 15.17 3.89
N LEU A 484 -17.45 15.43 4.99
CA LEU A 484 -18.37 14.47 5.58
C LEU A 484 -19.57 14.17 4.66
N GLU A 485 -20.10 15.19 3.98
CA GLU A 485 -21.22 15.04 3.04
C GLU A 485 -20.80 14.31 1.75
N THR A 486 -19.64 14.66 1.19
CA THR A 486 -19.19 14.13 -0.11
C THR A 486 -18.48 12.78 0.00
N GLN A 487 -17.75 12.53 1.10
CA GLN A 487 -16.88 11.36 1.26
C GLN A 487 -17.27 10.47 2.44
N GLY A 488 -18.41 10.71 3.10
CA GLY A 488 -18.76 10.09 4.38
C GLY A 488 -18.59 8.57 4.48
N GLY A 489 -18.86 7.83 3.40
CA GLY A 489 -18.65 6.37 3.35
C GLY A 489 -17.18 5.92 3.18
N ALA A 490 -16.33 6.76 2.59
CA ALA A 490 -14.93 6.46 2.28
C ALA A 490 -13.94 6.88 3.38
N VAL A 491 -14.34 7.83 4.24
CA VAL A 491 -13.49 8.29 5.36
C VAL A 491 -13.43 7.21 6.45
N PRO A 492 -12.23 6.83 6.95
CA PRO A 492 -12.07 5.94 8.11
C PRO A 492 -12.90 6.38 9.34
N GLU A 493 -13.43 5.42 10.10
CA GLU A 493 -14.32 5.67 11.26
C GLU A 493 -13.71 6.60 12.33
N ASP A 494 -12.43 6.42 12.60
CA ASP A 494 -11.63 7.22 13.53
C ASP A 494 -11.51 8.68 13.07
N LEU A 495 -11.19 8.91 11.80
CA LEU A 495 -11.14 10.25 11.21
C LEU A 495 -12.52 10.89 11.16
N ARG A 496 -13.55 10.11 10.83
CA ARG A 496 -14.95 10.59 10.79
C ARG A 496 -15.40 11.13 12.14
N LYS A 497 -15.04 10.47 13.25
CA LYS A 497 -15.35 10.94 14.61
C LYS A 497 -14.67 12.28 14.91
N GLY A 498 -13.38 12.42 14.59
CA GLY A 498 -12.64 13.66 14.79
C GLY A 498 -13.19 14.82 13.95
N LEU A 499 -13.57 14.56 12.70
CA LEU A 499 -14.24 15.53 11.83
C LEU A 499 -15.62 15.91 12.36
N ALA A 500 -16.42 14.95 12.81
CA ALA A 500 -17.74 15.23 13.38
C ALA A 500 -17.70 16.01 14.70
N GLU A 501 -16.57 15.99 15.41
CA GLU A 501 -16.32 16.84 16.57
C GLU A 501 -16.05 18.29 16.15
N LEU A 502 -15.12 18.51 15.21
CA LEU A 502 -14.81 19.82 14.63
C LEU A 502 -16.00 20.50 13.94
N ALA A 503 -16.97 19.73 13.44
CA ALA A 503 -18.20 20.27 12.85
C ALA A 503 -19.21 20.78 13.89
N ARG A 504 -19.16 20.25 15.13
CA ARG A 504 -20.13 20.55 16.21
C ARG A 504 -19.72 21.72 17.08
N GLU A 505 -18.42 21.85 17.36
CA GLU A 505 -17.84 22.95 18.14
C GLU A 505 -17.81 24.26 17.38
#